data_AF-A0A533Y560-F1
#
_entry.id   AF-A0A533Y560-F1
#
_cell.length_a   1.000
_cell.length_b   1.000
_cell.length_c   1.000
_cell.angle_alpha   90.00
_cell.angle_beta   90.00
_cell.angle_gamma   90.00
#
_symmetry.space_group_name_H-M   'P 1'
#
loop_
_entity.id
_entity.type
_entity.pdbx_description
1 polymer ?
#
loop_
_entity_poly.entity_id
_entity_poly.type
_entity_poly.pdbx_seq_one_letter_code
_entity_poly.pdbx_strand_id
1 'polypeptide(L)'
;MIDDAFDLLSTLEGLQDPTGALHKIMACLYIRKGDTESALIILQEALNRARPVGAPFACTACHYEAREWSGRCQACGHWNTLAHVLPSFSDAGQPRESVREPVQPHPYPGIASPFEPV
;
A
#
# COMPACT_ATOMS: atom_id res chain seq x y z
N MET A 1 -10.85 -1.70 -26.06
CA MET A 1 -11.43 -3.06 -26.11
C MET A 1 -11.02 -3.82 -24.85
N ILE A 2 -11.70 -4.93 -24.54
CA ILE A 2 -11.25 -5.85 -23.46
C ILE A 2 -9.88 -6.44 -23.83
N ASP A 3 -9.65 -6.66 -25.13
CA ASP A 3 -8.38 -7.18 -25.66
C ASP A 3 -7.21 -6.21 -25.41
N ASP A 4 -7.35 -4.91 -25.70
CA ASP A 4 -6.30 -3.92 -25.40
C ASP A 4 -5.90 -3.89 -23.91
N ALA A 5 -6.91 -3.99 -23.02
CA ALA A 5 -6.69 -4.01 -21.58
C ALA A 5 -5.95 -5.28 -21.14
N PHE A 6 -6.31 -6.41 -21.76
CA PHE A 6 -5.66 -7.69 -21.52
C PHE A 6 -4.20 -7.65 -21.97
N ASP A 7 -3.93 -7.18 -23.19
CA ASP A 7 -2.57 -7.10 -23.74
C ASP A 7 -1.69 -6.22 -22.85
N LEU A 8 -2.19 -5.06 -22.44
CA LEU A 8 -1.46 -4.15 -21.55
C LEU A 8 -1.18 -4.77 -20.19
N LEU A 9 -2.16 -5.41 -19.55
CA LEU A 9 -1.99 -5.98 -18.21
C LEU A 9 -1.18 -7.28 -18.23
N SER A 10 -1.19 -8.03 -19.33
CA SER A 10 -0.34 -9.22 -19.50
C SER A 10 1.15 -8.86 -19.47
N THR A 11 1.52 -7.65 -19.88
CA THR A 11 2.92 -7.17 -19.80
C THR A 11 3.42 -6.98 -18.37
N LEU A 12 2.51 -6.98 -17.38
CA LEU A 12 2.83 -6.83 -15.96
C LEU A 12 3.10 -8.18 -15.26
N GLU A 13 2.99 -9.32 -15.97
CA GLU A 13 3.34 -10.64 -15.44
C GLU A 13 4.81 -10.66 -14.97
N GLY A 14 5.01 -10.82 -13.65
CA GLY A 14 6.34 -10.84 -13.02
C GLY A 14 6.66 -9.64 -12.13
N LEU A 15 5.84 -8.59 -12.14
CA LEU A 15 5.91 -7.56 -11.09
C LEU A 15 5.50 -8.17 -9.75
N GLN A 16 6.21 -7.81 -8.69
CA GLN A 16 5.76 -8.12 -7.33
C GLN A 16 4.41 -7.42 -7.12
N ASP A 17 3.34 -8.21 -7.06
CA ASP A 17 1.98 -7.76 -6.70
C ASP A 17 1.72 -8.10 -5.24
N PRO A 18 2.17 -7.27 -4.28
CA PRO A 18 1.98 -7.52 -2.85
C PRO A 18 0.51 -7.43 -2.44
N THR A 19 -0.34 -6.80 -3.25
CA THR A 19 -1.76 -6.58 -2.94
C THR A 19 -2.63 -7.74 -3.47
N GLY A 20 -2.13 -8.50 -4.44
CA GLY A 20 -2.92 -9.50 -5.18
C GLY A 20 -4.01 -8.85 -6.05
N ALA A 21 -3.88 -7.56 -6.36
CA ALA A 21 -4.89 -6.81 -7.11
C ALA A 21 -4.85 -7.15 -8.59
N LEU A 22 -3.66 -7.41 -9.15
CA LEU A 22 -3.49 -7.71 -10.57
C LEU A 22 -4.20 -9.02 -10.94
N HIS A 23 -4.05 -10.05 -10.12
CA HIS A 23 -4.69 -11.36 -10.35
C HIS A 23 -6.21 -11.26 -10.40
N LYS A 24 -6.82 -10.42 -9.54
CA LYS A 24 -8.27 -10.18 -9.56
C LYS A 24 -8.71 -9.47 -10.84
N ILE A 25 -7.95 -8.47 -11.28
CA ILE A 25 -8.25 -7.73 -12.52
C ILE A 25 -8.13 -8.67 -13.73
N MET A 26 -7.04 -9.45 -13.80
CA MET A 26 -6.83 -10.43 -14.87
C MET A 26 -7.97 -11.47 -14.91
N ALA A 27 -8.36 -12.04 -13.77
CA ALA A 27 -9.48 -12.99 -13.72
C ALA A 27 -10.79 -12.38 -14.24
N CYS A 28 -11.10 -11.13 -13.87
CA CYS A 28 -12.28 -10.43 -14.40
C CYS A 28 -12.23 -10.22 -15.93
N LEU A 29 -11.04 -10.01 -16.49
CA LEU A 29 -10.86 -9.89 -17.94
C LEU A 29 -11.06 -11.23 -18.65
N TYR A 30 -10.50 -12.31 -18.11
CA TYR A 30 -10.70 -13.66 -18.64
C TYR A 30 -12.18 -14.08 -18.64
N ILE A 31 -12.92 -13.78 -17.56
CA ILE A 31 -14.38 -13.99 -17.49
C ILE A 31 -15.09 -13.22 -18.61
N ARG A 32 -14.73 -11.95 -18.81
CA ARG A 32 -15.33 -11.11 -19.86
C ARG A 32 -14.96 -11.55 -21.28
N LYS A 33 -13.83 -12.22 -21.46
CA LYS A 33 -13.38 -12.82 -22.73
C LYS A 33 -14.07 -14.16 -23.02
N GLY A 34 -14.76 -14.74 -22.03
CA GLY A 34 -15.42 -16.05 -22.15
C GLY A 34 -14.51 -17.23 -21.82
N ASP A 35 -13.27 -16.98 -21.37
CA ASP A 35 -12.31 -18.00 -20.96
C ASP A 35 -12.35 -18.16 -19.43
N THR A 36 -13.32 -18.92 -18.97
CA THR A 36 -13.55 -19.12 -17.53
C THR A 36 -12.53 -20.05 -16.88
N GLU A 37 -11.93 -20.97 -17.65
CA GLU A 37 -10.96 -21.93 -17.13
C GLU A 37 -9.69 -21.21 -16.68
N SER A 38 -9.14 -20.35 -17.54
CA SER A 38 -7.98 -19.51 -17.23
C SER A 38 -8.26 -18.58 -16.04
N ALA A 39 -9.49 -18.04 -15.94
CA ALA A 39 -9.89 -17.20 -14.80
C ALA A 39 -9.81 -17.95 -13.46
N LEU A 40 -10.23 -19.22 -13.42
CA LEU A 40 -10.20 -20.03 -12.20
C LEU A 40 -8.78 -20.35 -11.74
N ILE A 41 -7.87 -20.64 -12.68
CA ILE A 41 -6.45 -20.89 -12.38
C ILE A 41 -5.84 -19.65 -11.71
N ILE A 42 -6.06 -18.47 -12.29
CA ILE A 42 -5.51 -17.20 -11.76
C ILE A 42 -6.13 -16.85 -10.40
N LEU A 43 -7.43 -17.11 -10.20
CA LEU A 43 -8.08 -16.89 -8.91
C LEU A 43 -7.54 -17.84 -7.84
N GLN A 44 -7.30 -19.10 -8.17
CA GLN A 44 -6.71 -20.05 -7.25
C GLN A 44 -5.32 -19.59 -6.81
N GLU A 45 -4.49 -19.13 -7.74
CA GLU A 45 -3.18 -18.56 -7.41
C GLU A 45 -3.29 -17.32 -6.50
N ALA A 46 -4.27 -16.44 -6.76
CA ALA A 46 -4.52 -15.28 -5.92
C ALA A 46 -4.94 -15.65 -4.49
N LEU A 47 -5.73 -16.72 -4.32
CA LEU A 47 -6.20 -17.20 -3.02
C LEU A 47 -5.10 -17.92 -2.24
N ASN A 48 -4.17 -18.58 -2.93
CA ASN A 48 -3.03 -19.27 -2.31
C ASN A 48 -1.98 -18.29 -1.75
N ARG A 49 -2.04 -17.00 -2.08
CA ARG A 49 -1.15 -15.97 -1.54
C ARG A 49 -1.70 -15.42 -0.23
N ALA A 50 -0.86 -15.37 0.81
CA ALA A 50 -1.21 -14.76 2.08
C ALA A 50 -1.48 -13.26 1.88
N ARG A 51 -2.71 -12.81 2.14
CA ARG A 51 -3.07 -11.39 2.06
C ARG A 51 -2.37 -10.65 3.21
N PRO A 52 -1.48 -9.68 2.95
CA PRO A 52 -0.93 -8.88 4.03
C PRO A 52 -2.06 -8.09 4.70
N VAL A 53 -2.22 -8.28 6.01
CA VAL A 53 -3.15 -7.49 6.81
C VAL A 53 -2.57 -6.09 6.91
N GLY A 54 -3.10 -5.16 6.10
CA GLY A 54 -2.83 -3.71 6.12
C GLY A 54 -1.36 -3.33 6.32
N ALA A 55 -0.65 -3.07 5.24
CA ALA A 55 0.74 -2.61 5.35
C ALA A 55 0.79 -1.22 6.03
N PRO A 56 1.62 -1.05 7.07
CA PRO A 56 1.73 0.22 7.78
C PRO A 56 2.46 1.27 6.92
N PHE A 57 2.18 2.55 7.18
CA PHE A 57 3.00 3.64 6.69
C PHE A 57 4.20 3.82 7.62
N ALA A 58 5.41 3.94 7.09
CA ALA A 58 6.59 4.28 7.88
C ALA A 58 7.19 5.59 7.42
N CYS A 59 7.64 6.40 8.38
CA CYS A 59 8.37 7.62 8.11
C CYS A 59 9.79 7.28 7.61
N THR A 60 10.17 7.76 6.44
CA THR A 60 11.52 7.56 5.87
C THR A 60 12.63 8.24 6.64
N ALA A 61 12.32 9.22 7.51
CA ALA A 61 13.30 9.97 8.30
C ALA A 61 13.51 9.42 9.72
N CYS A 62 12.46 8.92 10.38
CA CYS A 62 12.53 8.46 11.77
C CYS A 62 11.97 7.06 12.01
N HIS A 63 11.52 6.38 10.97
CA HIS A 63 10.94 5.03 11.02
C HIS A 63 9.68 4.89 11.90
N TYR A 64 9.00 6.00 12.21
CA TYR A 64 7.71 5.96 12.89
C TYR A 64 6.65 5.27 12.02
N GLU A 65 5.97 4.26 12.58
CA GLU A 65 4.89 3.53 11.93
C GLU A 65 3.51 4.11 12.26
N ALA A 66 2.69 4.31 11.23
CA ALA A 66 1.32 4.81 11.32
C ALA A 66 0.37 3.87 10.57
N ARG A 67 -0.86 3.72 11.10
CA ARG A 67 -1.93 2.95 10.45
C ARG A 67 -2.63 3.73 9.33
N GLU A 68 -2.64 5.04 9.44
CA GLU A 68 -3.26 5.95 8.50
C GLU A 68 -2.21 6.91 7.96
N TRP A 69 -2.36 7.31 6.71
CA TRP A 69 -1.45 8.24 6.08
C TRP A 69 -1.66 9.66 6.61
N SER A 70 -0.58 10.39 6.84
CA SER A 70 -0.61 11.83 7.10
C SER A 70 0.49 12.55 6.33
N GLY A 71 0.22 13.77 5.88
CA GLY A 71 1.21 14.58 5.16
C GLY A 71 2.42 14.97 6.01
N ARG A 72 2.25 15.01 7.34
CA ARG A 72 3.30 15.30 8.34
C ARG A 72 3.46 14.11 9.28
N CYS A 73 4.70 13.72 9.56
CA CYS A 73 5.01 12.68 10.54
C CYS A 73 4.70 13.16 11.97
N GLN A 74 3.96 12.36 12.74
CA GLN A 74 3.59 12.70 14.13
C GLN A 74 4.79 12.64 15.09
N ALA A 75 5.82 11.84 14.80
CA ALA A 75 7.01 11.74 15.63
C ALA A 75 8.05 12.84 15.35
N CYS A 76 8.50 12.98 14.09
CA CYS A 76 9.58 13.91 13.74
C CYS A 76 9.12 15.22 13.08
N GLY A 77 7.83 15.40 12.83
CA GLY A 77 7.27 16.63 12.29
C GLY A 77 7.62 16.94 10.83
N HIS A 78 8.34 16.07 10.12
CA HIS A 78 8.70 16.26 8.72
C HIS A 78 7.51 16.00 7.78
N TRP A 79 7.47 16.71 6.66
CA TRP A 79 6.46 16.58 5.62
C TRP A 79 6.88 15.57 4.54
N ASN A 80 5.90 14.89 3.94
CA ASN A 80 6.09 13.97 2.82
C ASN A 80 7.08 12.82 3.10
N THR A 81 7.20 12.41 4.36
CA THR A 81 8.09 11.32 4.78
C THR A 81 7.36 10.01 5.07
N LEU A 82 6.04 10.02 5.27
CA LEU A 82 5.26 8.80 5.51
C LEU A 82 4.98 8.07 4.18
N ALA A 83 5.58 6.89 4.03
CA ALA A 83 5.47 6.04 2.84
C ALA A 83 4.94 4.65 3.22
N HIS A 84 4.22 4.01 2.29
CA HIS A 84 3.68 2.66 2.51
C HIS A 84 4.81 1.62 2.49
N VAL A 85 4.94 0.82 3.55
CA VAL A 85 5.96 -0.23 3.61
C VAL A 85 5.32 -1.55 3.19
N LEU A 86 5.73 -2.04 2.03
CA LEU A 86 5.35 -3.38 1.60
C LEU A 86 6.15 -4.39 2.44
N PRO A 87 5.50 -5.42 3.03
CA PRO A 87 6.22 -6.49 3.68
C PRO A 87 7.08 -7.19 2.62
N SER A 88 8.40 -7.09 2.76
CA SER A 88 9.32 -7.92 1.98
C SER A 88 9.03 -9.37 2.33
N PHE A 89 8.58 -10.17 1.36
CA PHE A 89 8.30 -11.60 1.53
C PHE A 89 9.57 -12.45 1.76
N SER A 90 10.72 -11.83 2.03
CA SER A 90 12.05 -12.46 2.05
C SER A 90 12.77 -12.43 3.40
N ASP A 91 12.16 -12.01 4.50
CA ASP A 91 12.81 -12.13 5.82
C ASP A 91 11.86 -12.66 6.90
N ALA A 92 12.04 -13.96 7.18
CA ALA A 92 11.57 -14.57 8.41
C ALA A 92 12.43 -14.05 9.58
N GLY A 93 11.86 -13.13 10.37
CA GLY A 93 12.28 -12.92 11.74
C GLY A 93 12.87 -11.55 12.05
N GLN A 94 12.03 -10.65 12.56
CA GLN A 94 12.27 -9.99 13.85
C GLN A 94 10.99 -9.26 14.30
N PRO A 95 10.43 -9.58 15.48
CA PRO A 95 9.43 -8.74 16.10
C PRO A 95 10.16 -7.49 16.62
N ARG A 96 10.09 -6.39 15.87
CA ARG A 96 10.47 -5.07 16.39
C ARG A 96 9.29 -4.51 17.14
N GLU A 97 9.26 -4.81 18.44
CA GLU A 97 8.33 -4.19 19.37
C GLU A 97 8.70 -2.70 19.49
N SER A 98 8.11 -1.88 18.63
CA SER A 98 8.16 -0.43 18.77
C SER A 98 7.28 -0.07 19.96
N VAL A 99 7.93 0.23 21.09
CA VAL A 99 7.28 0.79 22.27
C VAL A 99 6.48 2.00 21.82
N ARG A 100 5.16 1.87 21.87
CA ARG A 100 4.21 2.96 21.56
C ARG A 100 4.22 3.93 22.71
N GLU A 101 5.03 4.97 22.62
CA GLU A 101 4.85 6.12 23.48
C GLU A 101 3.64 6.94 22.95
N PRO A 102 2.68 7.33 23.79
CA PRO A 102 1.55 8.15 23.36
C PRO A 102 2.07 9.53 22.98
N VAL A 103 2.29 9.73 21.68
CA VAL A 103 2.62 11.04 21.11
C VAL A 103 1.41 11.95 21.34
N GLN A 104 1.57 12.92 22.24
CA GLN A 104 0.56 13.95 22.43
C GLN A 104 0.46 14.78 21.14
N PRO A 105 -0.75 15.13 20.68
CA PRO A 105 -0.92 15.99 19.51
C PRO A 105 -0.28 17.35 19.82
N HIS A 106 0.87 17.62 19.21
CA HIS A 106 1.48 18.93 19.27
C HIS A 106 0.61 19.91 18.46
N PRO A 107 0.01 20.92 19.12
CA PRO A 107 -0.76 21.94 18.42
C PRO A 107 0.10 22.55 17.32
N TYR A 108 -0.49 22.79 16.15
CA TYR A 108 0.18 23.51 15.07
C TYR A 108 0.72 24.82 15.67
N PRO A 109 2.04 25.08 15.67
CA PRO A 109 2.52 26.40 16.04
C PRO A 109 1.87 27.36 15.05
N GLY A 110 1.07 28.29 15.57
CA GLY A 110 0.29 29.24 14.78
C GLY A 110 1.22 30.07 13.92
N ILE A 111 1.57 29.57 12.73
CA ILE A 111 1.97 30.41 11.63
C ILE A 111 0.67 31.12 11.26
N ALA A 112 0.60 32.40 11.64
CA ALA A 112 -0.47 33.28 11.20
C ALA A 112 -0.66 33.07 9.70
N SER A 113 -1.91 32.82 9.31
CA SER A 113 -2.27 32.66 7.91
C SER A 113 -1.79 33.92 7.17
N PRO A 114 -1.05 33.80 6.05
CA PRO A 114 -0.64 34.97 5.25
C PRO A 114 -1.84 35.69 4.61
N PHE A 115 -3.07 35.22 4.87
CA PHE A 115 -4.33 35.76 4.39
C PHE A 115 -5.20 36.39 5.48
N GLU A 116 -4.67 36.74 6.66
CA GLU A 116 -5.41 37.62 7.57
C GLU A 116 -5.51 39.03 6.94
N PRO A 117 -6.72 39.54 6.62
CA PRO A 117 -6.87 40.93 6.21
C PRO A 117 -6.70 41.83 7.44
N VAL A 118 -5.97 42.92 7.23
CA VAL A 118 -5.63 44.01 8.17
C VAL A 118 -6.83 44.46 9.02
#